data_AF-A0A497IIM8-F1
#
_entry.id   AF-A0A497IIM8-F1
#
_cell.length_a   1.000
_cell.length_b   1.000
_cell.length_c   1.000
_cell.angle_alpha   90.00
_cell.angle_beta   90.00
_cell.angle_gamma   90.00
#
_symmetry.space_group_name_H-M   'P 1'
#
loop_
_entity.id
_entity.type
_entity.pdbx_description
1 polymer ?
#
loop_
_entity_poly.entity_id
_entity_poly.type
_entity_poly.pdbx_seq_one_letter_code
_entity_poly.pdbx_strand_id
1 'polypeptide(L)'
;KCSRQVETLLRQGRKYGLGVCVATQRIAYLNTNALQQLHTYFVGTLPRPYDRQVVSNTFMIDQTILEKTLEFAPGEWLLSSYIATGIENVPIFIKADNAENEIERFLSQ
;
A
#
# COMPACT_ATOMS: atom_id res chain seq x y z
N LYS A 1 -19.91 10.21 5.34
CA LYS A 1 -19.72 11.37 4.43
C LYS A 1 -18.32 11.37 3.83
N CYS A 2 -17.24 11.35 4.64
CA CYS A 2 -15.86 11.34 4.14
C CYS A 2 -15.53 10.17 3.20
N SER A 3 -15.96 8.94 3.50
CA SER A 3 -15.70 7.77 2.63
C SER A 3 -16.22 7.97 1.19
N ARG A 4 -17.41 8.56 1.01
CA ARG A 4 -17.98 8.84 -0.31
C ARG A 4 -17.19 9.91 -1.09
N GLN A 5 -16.65 10.90 -0.39
CA GLN A 5 -15.81 11.93 -1.00
C GLN A 5 -14.47 11.35 -1.44
N VAL A 6 -13.85 10.52 -0.60
CA VAL A 6 -12.61 9.80 -0.94
C VAL A 6 -12.83 8.86 -2.13
N GLU A 7 -13.93 8.11 -2.16
CA GLU A 7 -14.29 7.26 -3.29
C GLU A 7 -14.50 8.07 -4.59
N THR A 8 -15.14 9.24 -4.48
CA THR A 8 -15.31 10.14 -5.64
C THR A 8 -13.96 10.65 -6.15
N LEU A 9 -13.06 11.03 -5.25
CA LEU A 9 -11.71 11.45 -5.60
C LEU A 9 -10.91 10.32 -6.24
N LEU A 10 -10.98 9.10 -5.70
CA LEU A 10 -10.31 7.92 -6.27
C LEU A 10 -10.81 7.59 -7.67
N ARG A 11 -12.13 7.68 -7.91
CA ARG A 11 -12.72 7.36 -9.21
C ARG A 11 -12.49 8.45 -10.26
N GLN A 12 -12.53 9.72 -9.88
CA GLN A 12 -12.44 10.84 -10.82
C GLN A 12 -11.06 11.49 -10.89
N GLY A 13 -10.20 11.29 -9.88
CA GLY A 13 -8.91 11.97 -9.75
C GLY A 13 -8.02 11.78 -10.98
N ARG A 14 -8.02 10.57 -11.56
CA ARG A 14 -7.29 10.27 -12.80
C ARG A 14 -7.64 11.21 -13.95
N LYS A 15 -8.90 11.64 -14.09
CA LYS A 15 -9.33 12.58 -15.15
C LYS A 15 -8.69 13.96 -15.00
N TYR A 16 -8.36 14.34 -13.77
CA TYR A 16 -7.83 15.67 -13.43
C TYR A 16 -6.34 15.63 -13.09
N GLY A 17 -5.65 14.50 -13.33
CA GLY A 17 -4.24 14.33 -12.97
C GLY A 17 -3.99 14.30 -11.45
N LEU A 18 -5.02 14.03 -10.64
CA LEU A 18 -4.91 13.94 -9.19
C LEU A 18 -4.63 12.50 -8.78
N GLY A 19 -3.44 12.28 -8.21
CA GLY A 19 -3.08 11.04 -7.53
C GLY A 19 -3.66 10.98 -6.11
N VAL A 20 -3.93 9.78 -5.63
CA VAL A 20 -4.37 9.54 -4.25
C VAL A 20 -3.48 8.50 -3.62
N CYS A 21 -2.97 8.80 -2.42
CA CYS A 21 -2.28 7.85 -1.57
C CYS A 21 -3.10 7.63 -0.30
N VAL A 22 -3.31 6.37 0.07
CA VAL A 22 -4.02 5.99 1.29
C VAL A 22 -3.06 5.19 2.17
N ALA A 23 -2.78 5.72 3.36
CA ALA A 23 -1.99 5.04 4.38
C ALA A 23 -2.90 4.57 5.52
N THR A 24 -2.82 3.29 5.90
CA THR A 24 -3.59 2.71 7.00
C THR A 24 -2.84 1.57 7.67
N GLN A 25 -3.13 1.35 8.95
CA GLN A 25 -2.70 0.16 9.70
C GLN A 25 -3.77 -0.95 9.71
N ARG A 26 -5.00 -0.64 9.27
CA ARG A 26 -6.16 -1.54 9.30
C ARG A 26 -6.88 -1.47 7.96
N ILE A 27 -6.43 -2.30 7.02
CA ILE A 27 -6.99 -2.33 5.67
C ILE A 27 -8.43 -2.83 5.65
N ALA A 28 -8.78 -3.77 6.53
CA ALA A 28 -10.12 -4.34 6.53
C ALA A 28 -11.25 -3.37 6.93
N TYR A 29 -10.91 -2.20 7.48
CA TYR A 29 -11.90 -1.15 7.79
C TYR A 29 -12.07 -0.14 6.66
N LEU A 30 -11.24 -0.23 5.61
CA LEU A 30 -11.40 0.62 4.44
C LEU A 30 -12.50 0.10 3.53
N ASN A 31 -13.17 1.04 2.86
CA ASN A 31 -14.18 0.74 1.85
C ASN A 31 -13.52 -0.04 0.70
N THR A 32 -13.99 -1.25 0.43
CA THR A 32 -13.46 -2.12 -0.63
C THR A 32 -13.57 -1.48 -2.01
N ASN A 33 -14.61 -0.68 -2.27
CA ASN A 33 -14.73 0.07 -3.53
C ASN A 33 -13.58 1.06 -3.70
N ALA A 34 -13.12 1.69 -2.60
CA ALA A 34 -11.99 2.60 -2.63
C ALA A 34 -10.67 1.84 -2.86
N LEU A 35 -10.49 0.69 -2.22
CA LEU A 35 -9.29 -0.14 -2.39
C LEU A 35 -9.12 -0.68 -3.81
N GLN A 36 -10.23 -1.05 -4.46
CA GLN A 36 -10.24 -1.53 -5.85
C GLN A 36 -9.83 -0.45 -6.88
N GLN A 37 -9.88 0.84 -6.52
CA GLN A 37 -9.42 1.92 -7.42
C GLN A 37 -7.92 2.18 -7.33
N LEU A 38 -7.23 1.63 -6.33
CA LEU A 38 -5.78 1.78 -6.20
C LEU A 38 -5.11 0.80 -7.17
N HIS A 39 -3.94 1.16 -7.69
CA HIS A 39 -3.20 0.31 -8.65
C HIS A 39 -1.77 -0.02 -8.19
N THR A 40 -1.36 0.53 -7.04
CA THR A 40 -0.01 0.33 -6.49
C THR A 40 -0.14 0.26 -4.98
N TYR A 41 0.57 -0.71 -4.40
CA TYR A 41 0.42 -1.12 -3.02
C TYR A 41 1.78 -1.29 -2.39
N PHE A 42 1.94 -0.67 -1.22
CA PHE A 42 3.06 -0.88 -0.33
C PHE A 42 2.53 -1.61 0.90
N VAL A 43 2.93 -2.86 1.04
CA VAL A 43 2.47 -3.73 2.12
C VAL A 43 3.64 -3.96 3.06
N GLY A 44 3.56 -3.40 4.26
CA GLY A 44 4.50 -3.72 5.35
C GLY A 44 4.08 -5.01 6.06
N THR A 45 4.51 -5.17 7.31
CA THR A 45 4.15 -6.32 8.14
C THR A 45 2.64 -6.42 8.37
N LEU A 46 2.02 -7.52 7.95
CA LEU A 46 0.60 -7.81 8.18
C LEU A 46 0.42 -8.98 9.18
N PRO A 47 0.43 -8.72 10.49
CA PRO A 47 0.36 -9.77 11.50
C PRO A 47 -0.99 -10.53 11.46
N ARG A 48 -2.07 -9.82 11.14
CA ARG A 48 -3.43 -10.37 11.21
C ARG A 48 -3.79 -11.14 9.93
N PRO A 49 -4.22 -12.41 10.04
CA PRO A 49 -4.64 -13.21 8.88
C PRO A 49 -5.77 -12.55 8.08
N TYR A 50 -6.72 -11.90 8.76
CA TYR A 50 -7.84 -11.22 8.10
C TYR A 50 -7.39 -10.05 7.21
N ASP A 51 -6.44 -9.24 7.68
CA ASP A 51 -5.90 -8.14 6.88
C ASP A 51 -5.13 -8.69 5.66
N ARG A 52 -4.36 -9.79 5.83
CA ARG A 52 -3.70 -10.51 4.72
C ARG A 52 -4.70 -11.04 3.69
N GLN A 53 -5.83 -11.60 4.14
CA GLN A 53 -6.86 -12.12 3.24
C GLN A 53 -7.50 -11.00 2.39
N VAL A 54 -7.79 -9.84 3.00
CA VAL A 54 -8.33 -8.67 2.28
C VAL A 54 -7.33 -8.19 1.22
N VAL A 55 -6.05 -8.12 1.55
CA VAL A 55 -4.96 -7.73 0.64
C VAL A 55 -4.82 -8.73 -0.50
N SER A 56 -4.81 -10.03 -0.20
CA SER A 56 -4.72 -11.10 -1.21
C SER A 56 -5.88 -11.01 -2.20
N ASN A 57 -7.11 -10.90 -1.70
CA ASN A 57 -8.31 -10.84 -2.54
C ASN A 57 -8.36 -9.56 -3.38
N THR A 58 -7.96 -8.42 -2.81
CA THR A 58 -8.10 -7.12 -3.50
C THR A 58 -6.97 -6.89 -4.50
N PHE A 59 -5.76 -7.38 -4.22
CA PHE A 59 -4.56 -7.06 -4.98
C PHE A 59 -4.02 -8.25 -5.77
N MET A 60 -4.72 -9.39 -5.76
CA MET A 60 -4.35 -10.63 -6.45
C MET A 60 -2.94 -11.12 -6.09
N ILE A 61 -2.52 -10.90 -4.84
CA ILE A 61 -1.23 -11.37 -4.32
C ILE A 61 -1.48 -12.69 -3.61
N ASP A 62 -0.64 -13.70 -3.88
CA ASP A 62 -0.74 -14.99 -3.20
C ASP A 62 -0.53 -14.82 -1.69
N GLN A 63 -1.37 -15.47 -0.89
CA GLN A 63 -1.34 -15.37 0.56
C GLN A 63 -0.02 -15.87 1.16
N THR A 64 0.65 -16.84 0.54
CA THR A 64 1.97 -17.34 0.95
C THR A 64 3.07 -16.28 0.76
N ILE A 65 2.93 -15.38 -0.21
CA ILE A 65 3.84 -14.23 -0.37
C ILE A 65 3.57 -13.22 0.75
N LEU A 66 2.30 -12.99 1.09
CA LEU A 66 1.93 -12.10 2.20
C LEU A 66 2.38 -12.64 3.56
N GLU A 67 2.50 -13.95 3.73
CA GLU A 67 3.05 -14.57 4.94
C GLU A 67 4.52 -14.18 5.18
N LYS A 68 5.31 -14.00 4.11
CA LYS A 68 6.70 -13.53 4.23
C LYS A 68 6.80 -12.11 4.83
N THR A 69 5.73 -11.31 4.74
CA THR A 69 5.71 -9.98 5.38
C THR A 69 5.80 -10.03 6.90
N LEU A 70 5.52 -11.18 7.53
CA LEU A 70 5.67 -11.37 8.97
C LEU A 70 7.14 -11.29 9.42
N GLU A 71 8.07 -11.60 8.52
CA GLU A 71 9.51 -11.60 8.78
C GLU A 71 10.16 -10.24 8.48
N PHE A 72 9.36 -9.25 8.03
CA PHE A 72 9.89 -7.94 7.66
C PHE A 72 10.52 -7.21 8.84
N ALA A 73 11.75 -6.76 8.62
CA ALA A 73 12.39 -5.77 9.46
C ALA A 73 11.81 -4.37 9.20
N PRO A 74 11.98 -3.42 10.14
CA PRO A 74 11.63 -2.02 9.90
C PRO A 74 12.25 -1.50 8.61
N GLY A 75 11.41 -0.90 7.76
CA GLY A 75 11.81 -0.39 6.45
C GLY A 75 11.70 -1.39 5.31
N GLU A 76 11.34 -2.65 5.56
CA GLU A 76 11.05 -3.62 4.49
C GLU A 76 9.58 -3.56 4.08
N TRP A 77 9.34 -3.61 2.77
CA TRP A 77 8.02 -3.52 2.17
C TRP A 77 7.88 -4.49 1.01
N LEU A 78 6.65 -4.96 0.80
CA LEU A 78 6.22 -5.63 -0.41
C LEU A 78 5.54 -4.60 -1.31
N LEU A 79 6.16 -4.30 -2.45
CA LEU A 79 5.60 -3.49 -3.50
C LEU A 79 4.88 -4.39 -4.50
N SER A 80 3.60 -4.12 -4.75
CA SER A 80 2.87 -4.69 -5.88
C SER A 80 2.22 -3.57 -6.67
N SER A 81 2.39 -3.61 -7.99
CA SER A 81 1.75 -2.65 -8.89
C SER A 81 1.25 -3.37 -10.13
N TYR A 82 0.12 -2.88 -10.64
CA TYR A 82 -0.42 -3.37 -11.90
C TYR A 82 0.40 -2.88 -13.11
N ILE A 83 0.94 -1.66 -13.06
CA ILE A 83 1.61 -1.00 -14.20
C ILE A 83 2.95 -0.36 -13.82
N ALA A 84 3.09 0.14 -12.59
CA ALA A 84 4.21 1.04 -12.23
C ALA A 84 5.57 0.32 -12.12
N THR A 85 5.57 -1.00 -11.92
CA THR A 85 6.79 -1.81 -11.79
C THR A 85 7.34 -2.29 -13.14
N GLY A 86 6.59 -2.15 -14.23
CA GLY A 86 6.93 -2.71 -15.55
C GLY A 86 6.84 -4.25 -15.63
N ILE A 87 6.49 -4.91 -14.52
CA ILE A 87 6.27 -6.35 -14.42
C ILE A 87 4.90 -6.53 -13.77
N GLU A 88 3.91 -6.97 -14.55
CA GLU A 88 2.52 -7.04 -14.11
C GLU A 88 2.36 -8.00 -12.93
N ASN A 89 1.85 -7.49 -11.81
CA ASN A 89 1.45 -8.27 -10.63
C ASN A 89 2.54 -9.16 -10.01
N VAL A 90 3.82 -8.86 -10.28
CA VAL A 90 4.92 -9.53 -9.57
C VAL A 90 5.23 -8.74 -8.31
N PRO A 91 5.07 -9.33 -7.12
CA PRO A 91 5.41 -8.67 -5.86
C PRO A 91 6.93 -8.52 -5.74
N ILE A 92 7.39 -7.32 -5.41
CA ILE A 92 8.80 -6.95 -5.28
C ILE A 92 9.06 -6.60 -3.82
N PHE A 93 10.07 -7.23 -3.22
CA PHE A 93 10.54 -6.83 -1.90
C PHE A 93 11.46 -5.62 -2.03
N ILE A 94 11.17 -4.54 -1.31
CA ILE A 94 11.94 -3.31 -1.31
C ILE A 94 12.34 -2.94 0.13
N LYS A 95 13.40 -2.15 0.25
CA LYS A 95 13.82 -1.54 1.50
C LYS A 95 13.78 -0.03 1.36
N ALA A 96 13.11 0.63 2.28
CA ALA A 96 13.03 2.09 2.36
C ALA A 96 14.05 2.61 3.38
N ASP A 97 14.63 3.76 3.07
CA ASP A 97 15.53 4.46 3.99
C ASP A 97 14.76 5.03 5.19
N ASN A 98 15.46 5.18 6.32
CA ASN A 98 14.87 5.77 7.52
C ASN A 98 14.73 7.28 7.35
N ALA A 99 13.49 7.77 7.27
CA ALA A 99 13.19 9.19 7.16
C ALA A 99 13.66 10.02 8.38
N GLU A 100 13.78 9.42 9.57
CA GLU A 100 14.28 10.12 10.76
C GLU A 100 15.70 10.64 10.58
N ASN A 101 16.54 9.90 9.84
CA ASN A 101 17.92 10.34 9.55
C ASN A 101 17.92 11.63 8.72
N GLU A 102 16.92 11.81 7.84
CA GLU A 102 16.79 13.02 7.02
C GLU A 102 16.30 14.20 7.85
N ILE A 103 15.36 13.95 8.76
CA ILE A 103 14.88 14.95 9.72
C ILE A 103 16.02 15.41 10.64
N GLU A 104 16.81 14.49 11.17
CA GLU A 104 17.97 14.78 12.02
C GLU A 104 18.99 15.66 11.29
N ARG A 105 19.30 15.33 10.03
CA ARG A 105 20.19 16.14 9.19
C ARG A 105 19.65 17.55 8.97
N PHE A 106 18.35 17.70 8.71
CA PHE A 106 17.74 19.01 8.52
C PHE A 106 17.76 19.85 9.80
N LEU A 107 17.49 19.26 10.96
CA LEU A 107 17.47 19.96 12.24
C LEU A 107 18.86 20.30 12.78
N SER A 108 19.91 19.61 12.32
CA SER A 108 21.30 19.84 12.71
C SER A 108 22.02 20.90 11.86
N GLN A 109 21.34 21.47 10.84
CA GLN A 109 21.79 22.61 10.04
C GLN A 109 21.38 23.94 10.69
#